data_AF-A0A7C9G759-F1
#
_entry.id   AF-A0A7C9G759-F1
#
_cell.length_a   1.000
_cell.length_b   1.000
_cell.length_c   1.000
_cell.angle_alpha   90.00
_cell.angle_beta   90.00
_cell.angle_gamma   90.00
#
_symmetry.space_group_name_H-M   'P 1'
#
loop_
_entity.id
_entity.type
_entity.pdbx_description
1 polymer ?
#
loop_
_entity_poly.entity_id
_entity_poly.type
_entity_poly.pdbx_seq_one_letter_code
_entity_poly.pdbx_strand_id
1 'polypeptide(L)'
;MARQLTSLNFNSFFAGIGGFDLAFENQGFKPSFQCEINTFCQSVLQERWPDVPLHGDISSLSSSDIPEATIWCGGFPCQDLSVARGSKGRDGLRGSNSGLFYPFFDLIASHKPEALIIENVAGLLSSHNGQDFRIILEKLTSIGYAVAWRVVNSRFFGAPQSRPRVFICAFRGNPIKAFSTLFEEEIGQKPKGLRQAFLDVSECQKSGAKVAQIAYCLAATSGRHTGTDWSRTYVSYPDAVRRLTPSECEGIQGFPKDWTSINSKSGSDSDTDRYHALGNAVSVPVVEWIAKRLKQEIMDSKKPVSSESLIENLLKSHGQVVQKFREQDYLNLVLDPNGDEQKLKWMSGGIAFEGKCLDFKATEFPRDIIPSKLIDVIEKSNVDQKYFISANAAEGILRRVKSQNRSLFGPLNEALVTMAKGREAA
;
A
#
# COMPACT_ATOMS: atom_id res chain seq x y z
N MET A 1 12.54 27.49 -28.80
CA MET A 1 12.64 26.07 -28.42
C MET A 1 11.23 25.56 -28.19
N ALA A 2 10.76 24.63 -29.02
CA ALA A 2 9.46 23.98 -28.80
C ALA A 2 9.54 23.22 -27.46
N ARG A 3 8.57 23.45 -26.58
CA ARG A 3 8.41 22.71 -25.32
C ARG A 3 8.25 21.24 -25.72
N GLN A 4 9.27 20.42 -25.48
CA GLN A 4 9.19 18.98 -25.68
C GLN A 4 7.97 18.51 -24.87
N LEU A 5 6.93 18.02 -25.55
CA LEU A 5 5.72 17.54 -24.89
C LEU A 5 6.16 16.37 -24.00
N THR A 6 6.27 16.59 -22.68
CA THR A 6 6.59 15.53 -21.73
C THR A 6 5.48 14.50 -21.82
N SER A 7 5.80 13.32 -22.36
CA SER A 7 4.85 12.21 -22.43
C SER A 7 4.60 11.70 -21.02
N LEU A 8 3.35 11.72 -20.58
CA LEU A 8 2.92 11.12 -19.32
C LEU A 8 2.82 9.61 -19.49
N ASN A 9 3.96 8.92 -19.60
CA ASN A 9 4.02 7.48 -19.70
C ASN A 9 4.73 6.86 -18.49
N PHE A 10 4.40 5.60 -18.19
CA PHE A 10 4.98 4.90 -17.06
C PHE A 10 5.20 3.41 -17.29
N ASN A 11 6.16 2.84 -16.56
CA ASN A 11 6.40 1.40 -16.46
C ASN A 11 6.04 0.92 -15.04
N SER A 12 5.27 -0.17 -14.96
CA SER A 12 4.75 -0.73 -13.69
C SER A 12 5.47 -2.03 -13.36
N PHE A 13 6.18 -2.06 -12.23
CA PHE A 13 6.92 -3.22 -11.75
C PHE A 13 6.26 -3.81 -10.51
N PHE A 14 6.27 -5.13 -10.37
CA PHE A 14 5.49 -5.82 -9.35
C PHE A 14 4.02 -5.41 -9.44
N ALA A 15 3.50 -5.40 -10.67
CA ALA A 15 2.25 -4.71 -11.03
C ALA A 15 1.02 -5.30 -10.31
N GLY A 16 1.09 -6.57 -9.88
CA GLY A 16 -0.03 -7.27 -9.28
C GLY A 16 -1.25 -7.23 -10.18
N ILE A 17 -2.39 -6.83 -9.63
CA ILE A 17 -3.65 -6.65 -10.39
C ILE A 17 -3.79 -5.24 -10.98
N GLY A 18 -2.70 -4.50 -11.15
CA GLY A 18 -2.69 -3.19 -11.83
C GLY A 18 -3.21 -2.03 -10.99
N GLY A 19 -2.95 -2.04 -9.68
CA GLY A 19 -3.40 -0.96 -8.79
C GLY A 19 -2.71 0.38 -9.06
N PHE A 20 -1.42 0.35 -9.42
CA PHE A 20 -0.72 1.54 -9.92
C PHE A 20 -1.24 1.94 -11.29
N ASP A 21 -1.37 0.97 -12.19
CA ASP A 21 -1.75 1.16 -13.58
C ASP A 21 -3.10 1.87 -13.71
N LEU A 22 -4.13 1.36 -13.03
CA LEU A 22 -5.47 1.96 -13.00
C LEU A 22 -5.42 3.40 -12.45
N ALA A 23 -4.73 3.61 -11.33
CA ALA A 23 -4.67 4.92 -10.69
C ALA A 23 -3.96 5.98 -11.56
N PHE A 24 -2.89 5.58 -12.24
CA PHE A 24 -2.14 6.43 -13.15
C PHE A 24 -2.96 6.74 -14.41
N GLU A 25 -3.61 5.74 -14.99
CA GLU A 25 -4.49 5.93 -16.15
C GLU A 25 -5.64 6.89 -15.85
N ASN A 26 -6.26 6.78 -14.66
CA ASN A 26 -7.30 7.71 -14.21
C ASN A 26 -6.82 9.17 -14.09
N GLN A 27 -5.49 9.40 -13.97
CA GLN A 27 -4.88 10.74 -13.99
C GLN A 27 -4.32 11.14 -15.38
N GLY A 28 -4.55 10.31 -16.40
CA GLY A 28 -4.16 10.57 -17.79
C GLY A 28 -2.74 10.18 -18.14
N PHE A 29 -2.10 9.32 -17.33
CA PHE A 29 -0.85 8.66 -17.73
C PHE A 29 -1.15 7.45 -18.62
N LYS A 30 -0.15 7.01 -19.40
CA LYS A 30 -0.25 5.85 -20.28
C LYS A 30 0.73 4.74 -19.86
N PRO A 31 0.28 3.52 -19.58
CA PRO A 31 1.18 2.40 -19.32
C PRO A 31 1.98 2.09 -20.59
N SER A 32 3.28 1.87 -20.45
CA SER A 32 4.18 1.47 -21.54
C SER A 32 4.73 0.07 -21.36
N PHE A 33 4.77 -0.44 -20.13
CA PHE A 33 5.31 -1.75 -19.80
C PHE A 33 4.84 -2.21 -18.42
N GLN A 34 4.68 -3.53 -18.25
CA GLN A 34 4.33 -4.17 -16.99
C GLN A 34 5.27 -5.34 -16.69
N CYS A 35 5.60 -5.54 -15.41
CA CYS A 35 6.35 -6.70 -14.93
C CYS A 35 5.67 -7.34 -13.72
N GLU A 36 5.25 -8.60 -13.84
CA GLU A 36 4.55 -9.34 -12.80
C GLU A 36 4.76 -10.85 -12.96
N ILE A 37 5.16 -11.54 -11.89
CA ILE A 37 5.48 -12.98 -11.94
C ILE A 37 4.26 -13.88 -11.70
N ASN A 38 3.26 -13.42 -10.96
CA ASN A 38 2.08 -14.20 -10.61
C ASN A 38 1.15 -14.35 -11.82
N THR A 39 0.88 -15.59 -12.23
CA THR A 39 0.09 -15.91 -13.44
C THR A 39 -1.36 -15.44 -13.36
N PHE A 40 -1.98 -15.44 -12.17
CA PHE A 40 -3.32 -14.89 -11.99
C PHE A 40 -3.32 -13.37 -12.21
N CYS A 41 -2.38 -12.66 -11.57
CA CYS A 41 -2.18 -11.23 -11.77
C CYS A 41 -1.90 -10.90 -13.25
N GLN A 42 -1.02 -11.65 -13.91
CA GLN A 42 -0.76 -11.50 -15.35
C GLN A 42 -2.04 -11.63 -16.19
N SER A 43 -2.91 -12.59 -15.85
CA SER A 43 -4.18 -12.78 -16.56
C SER A 43 -5.13 -11.57 -16.38
N VAL A 44 -5.14 -10.95 -15.18
CA VAL A 44 -5.87 -9.69 -14.94
C VAL A 44 -5.27 -8.56 -15.77
N LEU A 45 -3.95 -8.40 -15.76
CA LEU A 45 -3.26 -7.36 -16.52
C LEU A 45 -3.54 -7.48 -18.03
N GLN A 46 -3.45 -8.68 -18.59
CA GLN A 46 -3.72 -8.94 -20.02
C GLN A 46 -5.18 -8.68 -20.41
N GLU A 47 -6.14 -8.93 -19.51
CA GLU A 47 -7.55 -8.61 -19.78
C GLU A 47 -7.82 -7.09 -19.76
N ARG A 48 -7.11 -6.34 -18.91
CA ARG A 48 -7.31 -4.89 -18.73
C ARG A 48 -6.47 -4.05 -19.68
N TRP A 49 -5.27 -4.50 -20.00
CA TRP A 49 -4.29 -3.84 -20.87
C TRP A 49 -3.68 -4.83 -21.88
N PRO A 50 -4.47 -5.34 -22.85
CA PRO A 50 -4.03 -6.38 -23.78
C PRO A 50 -2.85 -5.95 -24.68
N ASP A 51 -2.72 -4.65 -24.93
CA ASP A 51 -1.70 -4.09 -25.83
C ASP A 51 -0.43 -3.65 -25.10
N VAL A 52 -0.38 -3.75 -23.76
CA VAL A 52 0.78 -3.36 -22.98
C VAL A 52 1.74 -4.55 -22.85
N PRO A 53 3.02 -4.41 -23.22
CA PRO A 53 4.01 -5.47 -23.02
C PRO A 53 4.10 -5.89 -21.56
N LEU A 54 3.98 -7.19 -21.31
CA LEU A 54 4.00 -7.80 -19.98
C LEU A 54 5.13 -8.81 -19.88
N HIS A 55 6.03 -8.58 -18.92
CA HIS A 55 7.11 -9.50 -18.59
C HIS A 55 6.85 -10.22 -17.26
N GLY A 56 7.37 -11.44 -17.14
CA GLY A 56 7.22 -12.26 -15.94
C GLY A 56 8.19 -11.88 -14.83
N ASP A 57 9.26 -12.66 -14.70
CA ASP A 57 10.26 -12.52 -13.64
C ASP A 57 11.23 -11.36 -13.91
N ILE A 58 11.23 -10.37 -13.00
CA ILE A 58 12.12 -9.21 -13.03
C ILE A 58 13.61 -9.60 -13.02
N SER A 59 13.98 -10.72 -12.41
CA SER A 59 15.37 -11.19 -12.36
C SER A 59 15.89 -11.69 -13.71
N SER A 60 14.99 -11.97 -14.66
CA SER A 60 15.33 -12.37 -16.03
C SER A 60 15.15 -11.23 -17.05
N LEU A 61 14.64 -10.08 -16.61
CA LEU A 61 14.33 -8.95 -17.48
C LEU A 61 15.61 -8.22 -17.91
N SER A 62 15.83 -8.12 -19.22
CA SER A 62 16.91 -7.29 -19.76
C SER A 62 16.51 -5.81 -19.77
N SER A 63 17.48 -4.95 -19.47
CA SER A 63 17.31 -3.50 -19.56
C SER A 63 16.86 -3.06 -20.97
N SER A 64 17.32 -3.73 -22.03
CA SER A 64 16.96 -3.43 -23.42
C SER A 64 15.48 -3.63 -23.76
N ASP A 65 14.77 -4.44 -22.97
CA ASP A 65 13.40 -4.86 -23.27
C ASP A 65 12.38 -3.92 -22.62
N ILE A 66 12.86 -2.93 -21.86
CA ILE A 66 12.04 -1.97 -21.14
C ILE A 66 11.92 -0.69 -21.98
N PRO A 67 10.71 -0.29 -22.41
CA PRO A 67 10.48 0.97 -23.09
C PRO A 67 10.86 2.17 -22.22
N GLU A 68 11.32 3.25 -22.86
CA GLU A 68 11.55 4.53 -22.19
C GLU A 68 10.25 5.09 -21.60
N ALA A 69 10.30 5.48 -20.33
CA ALA A 69 9.16 6.06 -19.63
C ALA A 69 9.58 7.15 -18.64
N THR A 70 8.77 8.20 -18.55
CA THR A 70 9.00 9.33 -17.63
C THR A 70 8.95 8.86 -16.18
N ILE A 71 8.07 7.91 -15.85
CA ILE A 71 7.86 7.44 -14.48
C ILE A 71 7.98 5.94 -14.40
N TRP A 72 8.64 5.43 -13.36
CA TRP A 72 8.48 4.04 -12.98
C TRP A 72 7.78 3.94 -11.64
N CYS A 73 6.95 2.91 -11.47
CA CYS A 73 6.27 2.63 -10.21
C CYS A 73 6.38 1.16 -9.83
N GLY A 74 6.23 0.85 -8.54
CA GLY A 74 6.18 -0.53 -8.09
C GLY A 74 6.18 -0.73 -6.59
N GLY A 75 5.66 -1.86 -6.14
CA GLY A 75 5.70 -2.28 -4.74
C GLY A 75 6.47 -3.59 -4.61
N PHE A 76 7.78 -3.52 -4.40
CA PHE A 76 8.58 -4.74 -4.26
C PHE A 76 8.12 -5.56 -3.04
N PRO A 77 8.22 -6.90 -3.08
CA PRO A 77 7.52 -7.76 -2.14
C PRO A 77 7.90 -7.46 -0.67
N CYS A 78 6.88 -7.34 0.19
CA CYS A 78 7.06 -6.89 1.58
C CYS A 78 7.08 -8.04 2.60
N GLN A 79 7.07 -9.30 2.16
CA GLN A 79 6.88 -10.46 3.03
C GLN A 79 7.94 -10.46 4.13
N ASP A 80 9.22 -10.25 3.79
CA ASP A 80 10.30 -10.30 4.78
C ASP A 80 10.47 -9.00 5.59
N LEU A 81 9.66 -7.97 5.29
CA LEU A 81 9.62 -6.68 5.99
C LEU A 81 8.44 -6.58 6.98
N SER A 82 7.46 -7.49 6.90
CA SER A 82 6.20 -7.41 7.63
C SER A 82 6.30 -7.84 9.09
N VAL A 83 5.79 -7.01 10.00
CA VAL A 83 5.66 -7.32 11.44
C VAL A 83 4.70 -8.50 11.68
N ALA A 84 3.83 -8.83 10.71
CA ALA A 84 2.89 -9.94 10.80
C ALA A 84 3.57 -11.33 10.85
N ARG A 85 4.89 -11.43 10.58
CA ARG A 85 5.67 -12.69 10.72
C ARG A 85 5.96 -13.09 12.18
N GLY A 86 5.69 -12.22 13.15
CA GLY A 86 5.79 -12.56 14.58
C GLY A 86 7.21 -12.98 15.02
N SER A 87 7.33 -14.05 15.81
CA SER A 87 8.58 -14.54 16.43
C SER A 87 9.62 -15.12 15.46
N LYS A 88 9.32 -15.22 14.16
CA LYS A 88 10.25 -15.75 13.14
C LYS A 88 11.29 -14.73 12.65
N GLY A 89 11.24 -13.49 13.12
CA GLY A 89 12.14 -12.43 12.66
C GLY A 89 11.74 -11.84 11.30
N ARG A 90 12.56 -10.91 10.80
CA ARG A 90 12.40 -10.24 9.50
C ARG A 90 13.68 -10.46 8.71
N ASP A 91 13.62 -11.08 7.54
CA ASP A 91 14.80 -11.26 6.68
C ASP A 91 15.07 -10.01 5.82
N GLY A 92 14.13 -9.05 5.80
CA GLY A 92 14.33 -7.70 5.24
C GLY A 92 14.86 -7.71 3.82
N LEU A 93 15.75 -6.77 3.45
CA LEU A 93 16.32 -6.76 2.09
C LEU A 93 17.24 -7.97 1.82
N ARG A 94 17.64 -8.73 2.84
CA ARG A 94 18.40 -9.98 2.67
C ARG A 94 17.50 -11.18 2.35
N GLY A 95 16.18 -11.05 2.53
CA GLY A 95 15.20 -12.08 2.20
C GLY A 95 15.04 -12.24 0.69
N SER A 96 14.67 -13.44 0.24
CA SER A 96 14.50 -13.73 -1.19
C SER A 96 13.36 -12.95 -1.85
N ASN A 97 12.37 -12.48 -1.08
CA ASN A 97 11.24 -11.72 -1.63
C ASN A 97 11.52 -10.22 -1.62
N SER A 98 11.89 -9.62 -0.47
CA SER A 98 12.22 -8.18 -0.43
C SER A 98 13.58 -7.84 -1.02
N GLY A 99 14.46 -8.82 -1.22
CA GLY A 99 15.71 -8.68 -1.98
C GLY A 99 15.49 -8.37 -3.46
N LEU A 100 14.27 -8.52 -3.99
CA LEU A 100 13.93 -8.07 -5.35
C LEU A 100 14.05 -6.56 -5.54
N PHE A 101 14.24 -5.79 -4.45
CA PHE A 101 14.70 -4.41 -4.53
C PHE A 101 16.02 -4.26 -5.31
N TYR A 102 16.98 -5.19 -5.19
CA TYR A 102 18.28 -5.06 -5.87
C TYR A 102 18.17 -5.18 -7.41
N PRO A 103 17.56 -6.24 -7.98
CA PRO A 103 17.29 -6.27 -9.42
C PRO A 103 16.50 -5.06 -9.92
N PHE A 104 15.48 -4.63 -9.16
CA PHE A 104 14.71 -3.45 -9.53
C PHE A 104 15.56 -2.17 -9.53
N PHE A 105 16.41 -2.00 -8.52
CA PHE A 105 17.36 -0.90 -8.44
C PHE A 105 18.35 -0.90 -9.62
N ASP A 106 18.86 -2.07 -10.02
CA ASP A 106 19.81 -2.16 -11.14
C ASP A 106 19.15 -1.69 -12.46
N LEU A 107 17.88 -2.05 -12.69
CA LEU A 107 17.09 -1.55 -13.82
C LEU A 107 16.88 -0.03 -13.75
N ILE A 108 16.56 0.49 -12.56
CA ILE A 108 16.42 1.95 -12.31
C ILE A 108 17.74 2.66 -12.58
N ALA A 109 18.87 2.13 -12.12
CA ALA A 109 20.19 2.72 -12.29
C ALA A 109 20.61 2.76 -13.76
N SER A 110 20.15 1.80 -14.57
CA SER A 110 20.37 1.76 -16.02
C SER A 110 19.54 2.80 -16.78
N HIS A 111 18.24 2.92 -16.49
CA HIS A 111 17.33 3.79 -17.26
C HIS A 111 17.23 5.22 -16.72
N LYS A 112 17.33 5.36 -15.40
CA LYS A 112 17.22 6.62 -14.67
C LYS A 112 15.96 7.42 -15.08
N PRO A 113 14.73 6.86 -14.93
CA PRO A 113 13.48 7.58 -15.22
C PRO A 113 13.40 8.90 -14.45
N GLU A 114 12.62 9.88 -14.91
CA GLU A 114 12.54 11.18 -14.25
C GLU A 114 12.03 11.07 -12.82
N ALA A 115 11.01 10.23 -12.60
CA ALA A 115 10.41 10.01 -11.29
C ALA A 115 10.16 8.53 -10.98
N LEU A 116 10.16 8.21 -9.68
CA LEU A 116 9.85 6.91 -9.13
C LEU A 116 8.74 7.03 -8.09
N ILE A 117 7.75 6.13 -8.11
CA ILE A 117 6.80 5.95 -7.01
C ILE A 117 6.87 4.51 -6.50
N ILE A 118 7.36 4.34 -5.29
CA ILE A 118 7.51 3.02 -4.65
C ILE A 118 6.60 2.93 -3.43
N GLU A 119 5.92 1.80 -3.26
CA GLU A 119 5.09 1.51 -2.10
C GLU A 119 5.68 0.36 -1.28
N ASN A 120 5.53 0.44 0.05
CA ASN A 120 5.80 -0.69 0.94
C ASN A 120 5.04 -0.58 2.27
N VAL A 121 5.14 -1.63 3.11
CA VAL A 121 4.61 -1.60 4.48
C VAL A 121 5.37 -0.59 5.34
N ALA A 122 4.67 0.08 6.28
CA ALA A 122 5.30 1.01 7.22
C ALA A 122 6.42 0.36 8.08
N GLY A 123 6.40 -0.98 8.19
CA GLY A 123 7.45 -1.76 8.84
C GLY A 123 8.85 -1.59 8.23
N LEU A 124 8.93 -1.23 6.94
CA LEU A 124 10.18 -0.97 6.22
C LEU A 124 11.05 0.06 6.96
N LEU A 125 10.45 1.13 7.50
CA LEU A 125 11.12 2.20 8.25
C LEU A 125 11.79 1.74 9.56
N SER A 126 11.55 0.50 9.98
CA SER A 126 12.13 -0.07 11.20
C SER A 126 12.83 -1.41 10.95
N SER A 127 12.88 -1.86 9.68
CA SER A 127 13.43 -3.17 9.33
C SER A 127 14.95 -3.18 9.48
N HIS A 128 15.49 -4.27 10.02
CA HIS A 128 16.90 -4.39 10.45
C HIS A 128 17.37 -3.15 11.20
N ASN A 129 16.66 -2.78 12.27
CA ASN A 129 16.99 -1.58 13.05
C ASN A 129 17.06 -0.30 12.19
N GLY A 130 16.25 -0.23 11.13
CA GLY A 130 16.18 0.89 10.17
C GLY A 130 17.23 0.86 9.06
N GLN A 131 18.10 -0.15 9.02
CA GLN A 131 19.18 -0.25 8.03
C GLN A 131 18.65 -0.53 6.61
N ASP A 132 17.59 -1.32 6.46
CA ASP A 132 17.01 -1.60 5.14
C ASP A 132 16.55 -0.32 4.45
N PHE A 133 15.88 0.57 5.18
CA PHE A 133 15.45 1.85 4.62
C PHE A 133 16.62 2.79 4.33
N ARG A 134 17.67 2.78 5.18
CA ARG A 134 18.92 3.52 4.91
C ARG A 134 19.53 3.11 3.57
N ILE A 135 19.60 1.80 3.29
CA ILE A 135 20.13 1.25 2.03
C ILE A 135 19.33 1.75 0.83
N ILE A 136 18.00 1.81 0.93
CA ILE A 136 17.14 2.35 -0.15
C ILE A 136 17.46 3.82 -0.41
N LEU A 137 17.56 4.63 0.64
CA LEU A 137 17.92 6.05 0.52
C LEU A 137 19.30 6.19 -0.13
N GLU A 138 20.33 5.52 0.39
CA GLU A 138 21.71 5.53 -0.11
C GLU A 138 21.79 5.14 -1.60
N LYS A 139 21.15 4.04 -1.99
CA LYS A 139 21.18 3.57 -3.37
C LYS A 139 20.55 4.58 -4.32
N LEU A 140 19.34 5.05 -4.03
CA LEU A 140 18.65 6.00 -4.90
C LEU A 140 19.36 7.36 -4.97
N THR A 141 19.87 7.86 -3.85
CA THR A 141 20.59 9.14 -3.84
C THR A 141 21.97 9.03 -4.51
N SER A 142 22.63 7.88 -4.44
CA SER A 142 23.92 7.63 -5.12
C SER A 142 23.86 7.76 -6.64
N ILE A 143 22.68 7.52 -7.23
CA ILE A 143 22.43 7.68 -8.68
C ILE A 143 21.71 9.00 -9.01
N GLY A 144 21.66 9.94 -8.06
CA GLY A 144 21.22 11.32 -8.28
C GLY A 144 19.74 11.60 -8.03
N TYR A 145 18.99 10.70 -7.38
CA TYR A 145 17.62 11.01 -6.97
C TYR A 145 17.57 11.77 -5.65
N ALA A 146 16.65 12.72 -5.56
CA ALA A 146 16.10 13.14 -4.29
C ALA A 146 14.95 12.21 -3.90
N VAL A 147 14.90 11.77 -2.65
CA VAL A 147 13.98 10.73 -2.19
C VAL A 147 13.15 11.26 -1.04
N ALA A 148 11.87 11.53 -1.28
CA ALA A 148 10.89 11.84 -0.24
C ALA A 148 10.12 10.58 0.16
N TRP A 149 9.70 10.48 1.42
CA TRP A 149 8.81 9.40 1.86
C TRP A 149 7.72 9.91 2.80
N ARG A 150 6.60 9.20 2.82
CA ARG A 150 5.48 9.49 3.72
C ARG A 150 4.69 8.22 4.02
N VAL A 151 4.37 8.00 5.29
CA VAL A 151 3.37 7.03 5.71
C VAL A 151 1.99 7.66 5.61
N VAL A 152 1.12 7.06 4.81
CA VAL A 152 -0.27 7.47 4.63
C VAL A 152 -1.21 6.30 4.91
N ASN A 153 -2.45 6.59 5.28
CA ASN A 153 -3.43 5.58 5.64
C ASN A 153 -4.66 5.68 4.74
N SER A 154 -4.93 4.62 3.98
CA SER A 154 -5.97 4.57 2.93
C SER A 154 -7.36 5.05 3.36
N ARG A 155 -7.71 4.91 4.65
CA ARG A 155 -8.99 5.38 5.20
C ARG A 155 -9.29 6.86 5.01
N PHE A 156 -8.29 7.67 4.70
CA PHE A 156 -8.44 9.12 4.51
C PHE A 156 -8.47 9.55 3.05
N PHE A 157 -8.35 8.59 2.13
CA PHE A 157 -8.24 8.82 0.69
C PHE A 157 -9.43 8.23 -0.08
N GLY A 158 -10.50 7.79 0.59
CA GLY A 158 -11.69 7.23 -0.05
C GLY A 158 -11.80 5.70 -0.04
N ALA A 159 -10.81 4.99 0.51
CA ALA A 159 -10.89 3.55 0.73
C ALA A 159 -11.40 3.24 2.14
N PRO A 160 -12.42 2.38 2.35
CA PRO A 160 -12.98 2.13 3.68
C PRO A 160 -12.13 1.14 4.51
N GLN A 161 -10.80 1.32 4.55
CA GLN A 161 -9.86 0.46 5.26
C GLN A 161 -8.73 1.23 5.95
N SER A 162 -8.39 0.78 7.17
CA SER A 162 -7.13 1.15 7.82
C SER A 162 -5.94 0.41 7.22
N ARG A 163 -5.22 1.02 6.28
CA ARG A 163 -4.02 0.46 5.64
C ARG A 163 -2.90 1.50 5.63
N PRO A 164 -2.14 1.62 6.74
CA PRO A 164 -0.95 2.45 6.75
C PRO A 164 0.14 1.82 5.87
N ARG A 165 0.66 2.59 4.91
CA ARG A 165 1.74 2.23 3.98
C ARG A 165 2.70 3.39 3.80
N VAL A 166 3.97 3.08 3.60
CA VAL A 166 4.98 4.08 3.23
C VAL A 166 5.02 4.18 1.71
N PHE A 167 4.88 5.40 1.21
CA PHE A 167 5.14 5.73 -0.18
C PHE A 167 6.45 6.49 -0.25
N ILE A 168 7.26 6.16 -1.24
CA ILE A 168 8.54 6.78 -1.54
C ILE A 168 8.39 7.41 -2.92
N CYS A 169 8.63 8.71 -3.01
CA CYS A 169 8.69 9.44 -4.27
C CYS A 169 10.12 9.88 -4.49
N ALA A 170 10.69 9.50 -5.61
CA ALA A 170 12.03 9.93 -5.99
C ALA A 170 11.97 10.76 -7.28
N PHE A 171 12.68 11.88 -7.34
CA PHE A 171 12.87 12.68 -8.55
C PHE A 171 14.34 12.89 -8.83
N ARG A 172 14.75 12.69 -10.07
CA ARG A 172 16.15 12.85 -10.48
C ARG A 172 16.56 14.32 -10.38
N GLY A 173 17.49 14.63 -9.48
CA GLY A 173 18.04 15.96 -9.26
C GLY A 173 17.06 17.03 -8.75
N ASN A 174 15.83 16.68 -8.37
CA ASN A 174 14.82 17.68 -7.97
C ASN A 174 14.11 17.32 -6.65
N PRO A 175 14.67 17.73 -5.50
CA PRO A 175 14.07 17.43 -4.20
C PRO A 175 12.73 18.13 -3.94
N ILE A 176 12.48 19.30 -4.54
CA ILE A 176 11.21 20.01 -4.36
C ILE A 176 10.06 19.24 -5.03
N LYS A 177 10.28 18.71 -6.23
CA LYS A 177 9.28 17.86 -6.92
C LYS A 177 9.00 16.57 -6.14
N ALA A 178 10.05 15.89 -5.64
CA ALA A 178 9.88 14.71 -4.80
C ALA A 178 9.06 14.99 -3.54
N PHE A 179 9.39 16.07 -2.82
CA PHE A 179 8.70 16.45 -1.60
C PHE A 179 7.24 16.85 -1.87
N SER A 180 7.03 17.78 -2.81
CA SER A 180 5.71 18.32 -3.13
C SER A 180 4.77 17.25 -3.67
N THR A 181 5.28 16.19 -4.30
CA THR A 181 4.44 15.06 -4.73
C THR A 181 3.76 14.37 -3.54
N LEU A 182 4.44 14.23 -2.39
CA LEU A 182 3.90 13.52 -1.21
C LEU A 182 3.34 14.43 -0.12
N PHE A 183 3.76 15.70 -0.09
CA PHE A 183 3.40 16.65 0.96
C PHE A 183 2.69 17.86 0.38
N GLU A 184 1.54 18.19 0.96
CA GLU A 184 0.83 19.44 0.71
C GLU A 184 1.50 20.60 1.46
N GLU A 185 1.32 21.84 1.01
CA GLU A 185 1.89 23.01 1.67
C GLU A 185 1.25 23.26 3.06
N GLU A 186 0.00 22.84 3.22
CA GLU A 186 -0.78 23.00 4.45
C GLU A 186 -1.21 21.66 5.05
N ILE A 187 -1.33 21.62 6.39
CA ILE A 187 -1.86 20.46 7.11
C ILE A 187 -3.39 20.55 7.21
N GLY A 188 -4.07 19.44 6.90
CA GLY A 188 -5.52 19.28 7.12
C GLY A 188 -5.93 19.15 8.57
N GLN A 189 -7.24 19.19 8.82
CA GLN A 189 -7.76 18.99 10.18
C GLN A 189 -7.56 17.53 10.63
N LYS A 190 -6.93 17.34 11.80
CA LYS A 190 -6.73 16.01 12.36
C LYS A 190 -8.06 15.31 12.64
N PRO A 191 -8.31 14.11 12.07
CA PRO A 191 -9.55 13.39 12.28
C PRO A 191 -9.66 12.87 13.72
N LYS A 192 -10.88 12.92 14.27
CA LYS A 192 -11.24 12.41 15.61
C LYS A 192 -11.86 11.01 15.50
N GLY A 193 -11.99 10.29 16.62
CA GLY A 193 -12.76 9.04 16.66
C GLY A 193 -12.13 7.84 15.93
N LEU A 194 -10.84 7.86 15.59
CA LEU A 194 -10.20 6.82 14.76
C LEU A 194 -10.35 5.38 15.28
N ARG A 195 -10.31 5.20 16.61
CA ARG A 195 -10.53 3.88 17.24
C ARG A 195 -12.01 3.52 17.29
N GLN A 196 -12.86 4.53 17.53
CA GLN A 196 -14.30 4.36 17.62
C GLN A 196 -14.92 3.90 16.29
N ALA A 197 -14.34 4.30 15.15
CA ALA A 197 -14.76 3.83 13.83
C ALA A 197 -14.67 2.30 13.63
N PHE A 198 -13.87 1.58 14.42
CA PHE A 198 -13.84 0.11 14.41
C PHE A 198 -14.93 -0.54 15.27
N LEU A 199 -15.63 0.26 16.08
CA LEU A 199 -16.67 -0.18 17.02
C LEU A 199 -18.06 0.30 16.59
N ASP A 200 -18.15 1.44 15.92
CA ASP A 200 -19.40 2.01 15.45
C ASP A 200 -20.03 1.14 14.37
N VAL A 201 -21.30 0.82 14.57
CA VAL A 201 -22.07 -0.07 13.69
C VAL A 201 -22.59 0.70 12.48
N SER A 202 -22.38 0.14 11.30
CA SER A 202 -23.10 0.49 10.08
C SER A 202 -23.97 -0.69 9.66
N GLU A 203 -25.23 -0.41 9.35
CA GLU A 203 -26.23 -1.43 9.03
C GLU A 203 -26.89 -1.15 7.68
N CYS A 204 -26.98 -2.19 6.84
CA CYS A 204 -27.78 -2.15 5.64
C CYS A 204 -29.20 -2.64 5.96
N GLN A 205 -30.18 -1.74 5.92
CA GLN A 205 -31.59 -2.08 6.19
C GLN A 205 -32.16 -3.12 5.21
N LYS A 206 -31.62 -3.19 3.99
CA LYS A 206 -32.10 -4.13 2.96
C LYS A 206 -31.65 -5.57 3.22
N SER A 207 -30.38 -5.77 3.60
CA SER A 207 -29.80 -7.11 3.80
C SER A 207 -29.71 -7.54 5.26
N GLY A 208 -29.87 -6.62 6.22
CA GLY A 208 -29.56 -6.85 7.63
C GLY A 208 -28.06 -6.95 7.92
N ALA A 209 -27.19 -6.66 6.94
CA ALA A 209 -25.74 -6.72 7.11
C ALA A 209 -25.26 -5.63 8.06
N LYS A 210 -24.49 -6.03 9.07
CA LYS A 210 -23.85 -5.18 10.07
C LYS A 210 -22.34 -5.31 9.98
N VAL A 211 -21.66 -4.16 9.89
CA VAL A 211 -20.20 -4.03 9.85
C VAL A 211 -19.74 -2.83 10.66
N ALA A 212 -18.47 -2.81 11.06
CA ALA A 212 -17.86 -1.58 11.57
C ALA A 212 -17.80 -0.51 10.46
N GLN A 213 -17.65 0.78 10.80
CA GLN A 213 -17.53 1.84 9.79
C GLN A 213 -16.30 1.68 8.88
N ILE A 214 -15.24 1.02 9.37
CA ILE A 214 -13.98 0.87 8.65
C ILE A 214 -13.43 -0.56 8.77
N ALA A 215 -12.86 -1.08 7.69
CA ALA A 215 -12.21 -2.39 7.67
C ALA A 215 -10.79 -2.37 8.28
N TYR A 216 -10.36 -3.53 8.77
CA TYR A 216 -8.95 -3.81 9.01
C TYR A 216 -8.19 -3.98 7.70
N CYS A 217 -6.86 -3.87 7.75
CA CYS A 217 -5.99 -4.08 6.59
C CYS A 217 -6.21 -5.46 5.98
N LEU A 218 -6.54 -5.51 4.68
CA LEU A 218 -6.55 -6.76 3.93
C LEU A 218 -5.13 -7.31 3.85
N ALA A 219 -4.99 -8.61 4.14
CA ALA A 219 -3.74 -9.34 4.08
C ALA A 219 -3.82 -10.39 2.99
N ALA A 220 -2.71 -10.58 2.26
CA ALA A 220 -2.58 -11.62 1.23
C ALA A 220 -2.53 -13.00 1.89
N THR A 221 -3.71 -13.52 2.19
CA THR A 221 -3.93 -14.81 2.83
C THR A 221 -5.07 -15.49 2.10
N SER A 222 -5.08 -16.82 2.10
CA SER A 222 -6.27 -17.54 1.66
C SER A 222 -7.46 -17.06 2.49
N GLY A 223 -8.63 -16.95 1.86
CA GLY A 223 -9.85 -16.51 2.55
C GLY A 223 -10.21 -17.38 3.76
N ARG A 224 -9.57 -18.56 3.94
CA ARG A 224 -9.84 -19.54 5.00
C ARG A 224 -8.91 -19.43 6.23
N HIS A 225 -8.01 -18.44 6.30
CA HIS A 225 -6.97 -18.44 7.32
C HIS A 225 -7.45 -17.95 8.70
N THR A 226 -7.37 -18.83 9.71
CA THR A 226 -7.98 -18.70 11.05
C THR A 226 -7.03 -18.20 12.16
N GLY A 227 -5.87 -17.65 11.81
CA GLY A 227 -4.81 -17.31 12.78
C GLY A 227 -4.94 -15.94 13.47
N THR A 228 -5.72 -15.02 12.89
CA THR A 228 -5.79 -13.60 13.28
C THR A 228 -7.22 -13.05 13.17
N ASP A 229 -8.22 -13.82 13.61
CA ASP A 229 -9.64 -13.50 13.36
C ASP A 229 -10.12 -12.21 14.01
N TRP A 230 -9.51 -11.79 15.14
CA TRP A 230 -9.83 -10.52 15.82
C TRP A 230 -9.37 -9.27 15.06
N SER A 231 -8.52 -9.44 14.03
CA SER A 231 -8.07 -8.35 13.16
C SER A 231 -8.51 -8.58 11.70
N ARG A 232 -9.57 -9.36 11.50
CA ARG A 232 -10.23 -9.55 10.21
C ARG A 232 -11.57 -8.83 10.19
N THR A 233 -11.98 -8.43 9.00
CA THR A 233 -13.30 -7.84 8.76
C THR A 233 -14.26 -8.93 8.30
N TYR A 234 -15.34 -9.11 9.05
CA TYR A 234 -16.46 -9.99 8.73
C TYR A 234 -17.73 -9.17 8.56
N VAL A 235 -18.69 -9.72 7.81
CA VAL A 235 -20.05 -9.18 7.72
C VAL A 235 -20.94 -10.01 8.64
N SER A 236 -21.65 -9.33 9.54
CA SER A 236 -22.48 -9.97 10.56
C SER A 236 -23.95 -9.77 10.24
N TYR A 237 -24.75 -10.80 10.42
CA TYR A 237 -26.21 -10.81 10.38
C TYR A 237 -26.71 -11.29 11.75
N PRO A 238 -28.01 -11.18 12.07
CA PRO A 238 -28.53 -11.62 13.37
C PRO A 238 -28.18 -13.07 13.75
N ASP A 239 -28.15 -13.98 12.78
CA ASP A 239 -27.99 -15.43 12.96
C ASP A 239 -26.86 -16.02 12.09
N ALA A 240 -26.12 -15.19 11.35
CA ALA A 240 -25.10 -15.64 10.42
C ALA A 240 -23.90 -14.69 10.34
N VAL A 241 -22.75 -15.24 9.99
CA VAL A 241 -21.51 -14.48 9.75
C VAL A 241 -20.92 -14.93 8.43
N ARG A 242 -20.39 -14.00 7.65
CA ARG A 242 -19.65 -14.32 6.43
C ARG A 242 -18.38 -13.51 6.30
N ARG A 243 -17.49 -14.05 5.48
CA ARG A 243 -16.31 -13.34 4.99
C ARG A 243 -16.74 -12.31 3.94
N LEU A 244 -15.88 -11.33 3.69
CA LEU A 244 -16.03 -10.42 2.56
C LEU A 244 -15.91 -11.20 1.24
N THR A 245 -16.73 -10.88 0.25
CA THR A 245 -16.56 -11.40 -1.11
C THR A 245 -15.32 -10.77 -1.77
N PRO A 246 -14.75 -11.39 -2.81
CA PRO A 246 -13.68 -10.73 -3.57
C PRO A 246 -14.09 -9.35 -4.11
N SER A 247 -15.32 -9.18 -4.56
CA SER A 247 -15.81 -7.90 -5.09
C SER A 247 -15.99 -6.83 -4.01
N GLU A 248 -16.33 -7.22 -2.77
CA GLU A 248 -16.27 -6.30 -1.62
C GLU A 248 -14.82 -5.92 -1.29
N CYS A 249 -13.87 -6.87 -1.38
CA CYS A 249 -12.44 -6.60 -1.20
C CYS A 249 -11.86 -5.66 -2.28
N GLU A 250 -12.32 -5.78 -3.54
CA GLU A 250 -12.01 -4.84 -4.62
C GLU A 250 -12.46 -3.42 -4.25
N GLY A 251 -13.72 -3.26 -3.82
CA GLY A 251 -14.26 -1.98 -3.37
C GLY A 251 -13.50 -1.40 -2.17
N ILE A 252 -13.06 -2.24 -1.24
CA ILE A 252 -12.22 -1.81 -0.11
C ILE A 252 -10.87 -1.24 -0.58
N GLN A 253 -10.26 -1.82 -1.61
CA GLN A 253 -9.00 -1.34 -2.18
C GLN A 253 -9.19 -0.18 -3.17
N GLY A 254 -10.44 0.10 -3.57
CA GLY A 254 -10.84 1.14 -4.51
C GLY A 254 -10.79 0.72 -5.99
N PHE A 255 -10.80 -0.59 -6.27
CA PHE A 255 -10.96 -1.09 -7.63
C PHE A 255 -12.43 -1.05 -8.06
N PRO A 256 -12.71 -0.95 -9.38
CA PRO A 256 -14.04 -1.20 -9.93
C PRO A 256 -14.56 -2.58 -9.51
N LYS A 257 -15.89 -2.69 -9.42
CA LYS A 257 -16.53 -3.97 -9.11
C LYS A 257 -16.18 -5.01 -10.17
N ASP A 258 -15.88 -6.22 -9.72
CA ASP A 258 -15.54 -7.39 -10.51
C ASP A 258 -14.21 -7.23 -11.29
N TRP A 259 -13.34 -6.33 -10.85
CA TRP A 259 -12.04 -6.04 -11.45
C TRP A 259 -11.17 -7.29 -11.64
N THR A 260 -11.17 -8.18 -10.65
CA THR A 260 -10.40 -9.43 -10.67
C THR A 260 -11.22 -10.63 -11.15
N SER A 261 -12.47 -10.41 -11.59
CA SER A 261 -13.30 -11.45 -12.20
C SER A 261 -12.96 -11.58 -13.67
N ILE A 262 -12.02 -12.47 -13.99
CA ILE A 262 -11.54 -12.71 -15.35
C ILE A 262 -12.14 -14.00 -15.94
N ASN A 263 -12.29 -14.05 -17.26
CA ASN A 263 -12.92 -15.18 -17.96
C ASN A 263 -11.98 -16.39 -18.16
N SER A 264 -10.83 -16.44 -17.48
CA SER A 264 -9.77 -17.41 -17.79
C SER A 264 -10.12 -18.83 -17.32
N LYS A 265 -9.81 -19.80 -18.21
CA LYS A 265 -10.01 -21.25 -18.03
C LYS A 265 -9.02 -21.88 -17.02
N SER A 266 -8.69 -21.22 -15.91
CA SER A 266 -7.83 -21.82 -14.88
C SER A 266 -8.69 -22.54 -13.84
N GLY A 267 -8.67 -23.88 -13.89
CA GLY A 267 -9.48 -24.79 -13.07
C GLY A 267 -9.07 -24.91 -11.59
N SER A 268 -8.88 -23.80 -10.88
CA SER A 268 -8.67 -23.76 -9.42
C SER A 268 -9.59 -22.73 -8.76
N ASP A 269 -9.83 -22.87 -7.44
CA ASP A 269 -10.70 -22.00 -6.63
C ASP A 269 -10.36 -20.50 -6.79
N SER A 270 -11.01 -19.84 -7.76
CA SER A 270 -10.73 -18.48 -8.24
C SER A 270 -10.67 -17.45 -7.12
N ASP A 271 -11.41 -17.66 -6.04
CA ASP A 271 -11.48 -16.71 -4.94
C ASP A 271 -10.18 -16.64 -4.15
N THR A 272 -9.44 -17.74 -4.03
CA THR A 272 -8.18 -17.76 -3.27
C THR A 272 -7.13 -16.86 -3.92
N ASP A 273 -6.98 -16.97 -5.24
CA ASP A 273 -6.04 -16.12 -6.00
C ASP A 273 -6.47 -14.65 -5.96
N ARG A 274 -7.77 -14.38 -6.11
CA ARG A 274 -8.34 -13.03 -5.96
C ARG A 274 -8.05 -12.43 -4.59
N TYR A 275 -8.30 -13.15 -3.48
CA TYR A 275 -8.01 -12.65 -2.13
C TYR A 275 -6.51 -12.39 -1.92
N HIS A 276 -5.66 -13.28 -2.43
CA HIS A 276 -4.21 -13.11 -2.30
C HIS A 276 -3.75 -11.86 -3.06
N ALA A 277 -4.19 -11.69 -4.30
CA ALA A 277 -3.89 -10.53 -5.13
C ALA A 277 -4.42 -9.23 -4.51
N LEU A 278 -5.67 -9.20 -4.05
CA LEU A 278 -6.28 -8.03 -3.40
C LEU A 278 -5.60 -7.67 -2.08
N GLY A 279 -5.09 -8.65 -1.32
CA GLY A 279 -4.32 -8.40 -0.11
C GLY A 279 -2.97 -7.72 -0.38
N ASN A 280 -2.33 -8.07 -1.50
CA ASN A 280 -1.05 -7.50 -1.95
C ASN A 280 -1.21 -6.18 -2.70
N ALA A 281 -2.37 -5.92 -3.30
CA ALA A 281 -2.61 -4.72 -4.06
C ALA A 281 -2.40 -3.43 -3.25
N VAL A 282 -1.94 -2.39 -3.95
CA VAL A 282 -1.95 -1.02 -3.46
C VAL A 282 -3.39 -0.49 -3.41
N SER A 283 -3.61 0.53 -2.57
CA SER A 283 -4.89 1.21 -2.48
C SER A 283 -4.99 2.24 -3.61
N VAL A 284 -5.88 1.99 -4.58
CA VAL A 284 -6.05 2.81 -5.78
C VAL A 284 -6.26 4.29 -5.44
N PRO A 285 -7.12 4.69 -4.49
CA PRO A 285 -7.39 6.10 -4.22
C PRO A 285 -6.19 6.86 -3.64
N VAL A 286 -5.31 6.17 -2.89
CA VAL A 286 -4.05 6.76 -2.41
C VAL A 286 -3.11 7.02 -3.59
N VAL A 287 -2.97 6.03 -4.48
CA VAL A 287 -2.11 6.15 -5.65
C VAL A 287 -2.63 7.21 -6.61
N GLU A 288 -3.95 7.32 -6.81
CA GLU A 288 -4.56 8.38 -7.63
C GLU A 288 -4.25 9.77 -7.06
N TRP A 289 -4.34 9.94 -5.74
CA TRP A 289 -3.98 11.18 -5.07
C TRP A 289 -2.50 11.54 -5.31
N ILE A 290 -1.60 10.55 -5.22
CA ILE A 290 -0.17 10.74 -5.53
C ILE A 290 0.05 11.06 -7.01
N ALA A 291 -0.56 10.29 -7.92
CA ALA A 291 -0.41 10.45 -9.37
C ALA A 291 -0.90 11.83 -9.85
N LYS A 292 -1.99 12.35 -9.27
CA LYS A 292 -2.49 13.70 -9.55
C LYS A 292 -1.43 14.77 -9.22
N ARG A 293 -0.78 14.64 -8.06
CA ARG A 293 0.28 15.57 -7.62
C ARG A 293 1.55 15.39 -8.43
N LEU A 294 1.94 14.15 -8.69
CA LEU A 294 3.08 13.81 -9.54
C LEU A 294 2.96 14.45 -10.93
N LYS A 295 1.77 14.37 -11.54
CA LYS A 295 1.46 15.02 -12.82
C LYS A 295 1.68 16.53 -12.75
N GLN A 296 1.21 17.18 -11.69
CA GLN A 296 1.44 18.62 -11.50
C GLN A 296 2.93 18.93 -11.43
N GLU A 297 3.70 18.17 -10.65
CA GLU A 297 5.14 18.37 -10.50
C GLU A 297 5.93 18.10 -11.77
N ILE A 298 5.53 17.13 -12.60
CA ILE A 298 6.16 16.87 -13.92
C ILE A 298 5.86 18.00 -14.90
N MET A 299 4.62 18.50 -14.92
CA MET A 299 4.20 19.59 -15.80
C MET A 299 4.75 20.95 -15.37
N ASP A 300 5.03 21.11 -14.07
CA ASP A 300 5.58 22.33 -13.49
C ASP A 300 7.09 22.47 -13.78
N SER A 301 7.52 23.71 -13.95
CA SER A 301 8.91 24.10 -14.25
C SER A 301 9.70 24.45 -12.98
N LYS A 302 9.36 23.84 -11.83
CA LYS A 302 10.08 24.05 -10.57
C LYS A 302 11.55 23.74 -10.74
N LYS A 303 12.39 24.75 -10.53
CA LYS A 303 13.85 24.61 -10.64
C LYS A 303 14.37 23.72 -9.50
N PRO A 304 15.36 22.86 -9.77
CA PRO A 304 16.02 22.10 -8.72
C PRO A 304 16.73 23.06 -7.75
N VAL A 305 16.83 22.65 -6.49
CA VAL A 305 17.57 23.36 -5.43
C VAL A 305 18.73 22.50 -4.99
N SER A 306 19.83 23.13 -4.56
CA SER A 306 20.99 22.41 -4.02
C SER A 306 20.69 21.84 -2.64
N SER A 307 21.44 20.83 -2.21
CA SER A 307 21.31 20.27 -0.87
C SER A 307 21.61 21.26 0.26
N GLU A 308 22.44 22.28 0.04
CA GLU A 308 22.71 23.35 1.01
C GLU A 308 21.46 24.19 1.31
N SER A 309 20.67 24.46 0.27
CA SER A 309 19.46 25.30 0.38
C SER A 309 18.17 24.50 0.57
N LEU A 310 18.25 23.16 0.58
CA LEU A 310 17.08 22.28 0.65
C LEU A 310 16.18 22.59 1.86
N ILE A 311 16.77 22.61 3.06
CA ILE A 311 16.01 22.77 4.31
C ILE A 311 15.33 24.14 4.35
N GLU A 312 16.06 25.21 4.00
CA GLU A 312 15.51 26.56 3.95
C GLU A 312 14.31 26.65 3.00
N ASN A 313 14.43 26.07 1.79
CA ASN A 313 13.34 26.06 0.82
C ASN A 313 12.13 25.26 1.32
N LEU A 314 12.35 24.12 1.98
CA LEU A 314 11.26 23.32 2.53
C LEU A 314 10.57 24.00 3.72
N LEU A 315 11.32 24.67 4.61
CA LEU A 315 10.72 25.42 5.70
C LEU A 315 9.93 26.64 5.19
N LYS A 316 10.39 27.26 4.10
CA LYS A 316 9.68 28.38 3.46
C LYS A 316 8.37 27.95 2.79
N SER A 317 8.37 26.81 2.10
CA SER A 317 7.21 26.34 1.32
C SER A 317 6.26 25.43 2.10
N HIS A 318 6.79 24.65 3.05
CA HIS A 318 6.09 23.58 3.77
C HIS A 318 6.32 23.65 5.28
N GLY A 319 6.61 24.83 5.84
CA GLY A 319 6.93 25.00 7.26
C GLY A 319 5.84 24.51 8.23
N GLN A 320 4.58 24.49 7.78
CA GLN A 320 3.49 23.89 8.57
C GLN A 320 3.61 22.37 8.65
N VAL A 321 4.09 21.72 7.60
CA VAL A 321 4.28 20.25 7.51
C VAL A 321 5.56 19.81 8.20
N VAL A 322 6.65 20.54 7.97
CA VAL A 322 7.99 20.21 8.48
C VAL A 322 8.15 20.76 9.91
N GLN A 323 7.52 20.09 10.87
CA GLN A 323 7.62 20.43 12.30
C GLN A 323 8.44 19.41 13.08
N LYS A 324 9.24 19.89 14.04
CA LYS A 324 10.03 19.05 14.97
C LYS A 324 10.87 18.01 14.23
N PHE A 325 11.50 18.43 13.14
CA PHE A 325 12.30 17.56 12.28
C PHE A 325 13.67 17.27 12.90
N ARG A 326 14.34 16.22 12.40
CA ARG A 326 15.76 15.95 12.65
C ARG A 326 16.51 16.01 11.34
N GLU A 327 17.61 16.75 11.35
CA GLU A 327 18.61 16.72 10.29
C GLU A 327 19.65 15.65 10.62
N GLN A 328 19.95 14.81 9.63
CA GLN A 328 20.87 13.68 9.77
C GLN A 328 21.68 13.55 8.47
N ASP A 329 22.97 13.29 8.60
CA ASP A 329 23.76 12.74 7.50
C ASP A 329 23.67 11.22 7.57
N TYR A 330 22.90 10.64 6.65
CA TYR A 330 22.64 9.20 6.65
C TYR A 330 23.76 8.39 6.00
N LEU A 331 24.70 9.04 5.30
CA LEU A 331 25.91 8.40 4.80
C LEU A 331 26.91 8.17 5.94
N ASN A 332 26.89 9.03 6.97
CA ASN A 332 27.68 8.85 8.19
C ASN A 332 27.04 7.88 9.21
N LEU A 333 25.83 7.39 8.95
CA LEU A 333 25.20 6.30 9.72
C LEU A 333 25.78 4.94 9.27
N VAL A 334 27.10 4.81 9.33
CA VAL A 334 27.83 3.57 9.05
C VAL A 334 27.65 2.61 10.21
N LEU A 335 27.61 1.31 9.90
CA LEU A 335 27.66 0.23 10.89
C LEU A 335 28.85 0.44 11.84
N ASP A 336 28.64 0.29 13.15
CA ASP A 336 29.76 0.20 14.10
C ASP A 336 30.70 -0.92 13.62
N PRO A 337 32.02 -0.66 13.49
CA PRO A 337 33.01 -1.69 13.16
C PRO A 337 32.96 -2.94 14.05
N ASN A 338 32.37 -2.82 15.26
CA ASN A 338 32.21 -3.91 16.22
C ASN A 338 30.94 -4.75 16.02
N GLY A 339 30.11 -4.44 15.02
CA GLY A 339 28.92 -5.22 14.69
C GLY A 339 27.67 -4.92 15.54
N ASP A 340 27.73 -3.92 16.42
CA ASP A 340 26.52 -3.40 17.08
C ASP A 340 25.71 -2.59 16.06
N GLU A 341 24.57 -3.12 15.63
CA GLU A 341 23.66 -2.41 14.73
C GLU A 341 23.17 -1.12 15.41
N GLN A 342 23.73 0.03 15.01
CA GLN A 342 23.21 1.31 15.45
C GLN A 342 21.74 1.41 15.06
N LYS A 343 20.87 1.55 16.06
CA LYS A 343 19.43 1.53 15.85
C LYS A 343 18.95 2.83 15.23
N LEU A 344 18.65 2.78 13.93
CA LEU A 344 18.03 3.87 13.18
C LEU A 344 16.51 3.81 13.37
N LYS A 345 15.93 4.93 13.79
CA LYS A 345 14.49 5.07 13.96
C LYS A 345 13.99 6.13 13.01
N TRP A 346 13.65 5.75 11.78
CA TRP A 346 13.08 6.65 10.79
C TRP A 346 11.69 7.14 11.21
N MET A 347 11.43 8.43 11.00
CA MET A 347 10.08 8.98 11.21
C MET A 347 9.14 8.68 10.02
N SER A 348 7.85 8.95 10.21
CA SER A 348 6.81 8.65 9.23
C SER A 348 6.89 9.49 7.94
N GLY A 349 7.74 10.50 7.88
CA GLY A 349 8.04 11.19 6.62
C GLY A 349 9.38 11.89 6.66
N GLY A 350 9.85 12.29 5.47
CA GLY A 350 11.13 12.95 5.32
C GLY A 350 11.57 13.06 3.86
N ILE A 351 12.79 13.53 3.70
CA ILE A 351 13.48 13.65 2.41
C ILE A 351 14.98 13.46 2.56
N ALA A 352 15.59 12.78 1.59
CA ALA A 352 17.03 12.62 1.46
C ALA A 352 17.51 13.10 0.09
N PHE A 353 18.61 13.85 0.05
CA PHE A 353 19.23 14.34 -1.20
C PHE A 353 20.71 14.72 -0.94
N GLU A 354 21.62 14.23 -1.79
CA GLU A 354 23.08 14.52 -1.73
C GLU A 354 23.67 14.39 -0.31
N GLY A 355 23.47 13.23 0.34
CA GLY A 355 23.98 12.95 1.69
C GLY A 355 23.21 13.60 2.85
N LYS A 356 22.39 14.62 2.59
CA LYS A 356 21.52 15.21 3.61
C LYS A 356 20.20 14.47 3.73
N CYS A 357 19.73 14.31 4.96
CA CYS A 357 18.41 13.79 5.25
C CYS A 357 17.70 14.63 6.31
N LEU A 358 16.44 14.92 6.06
CA LEU A 358 15.53 15.53 7.01
C LEU A 358 14.37 14.56 7.25
N ASP A 359 14.12 14.18 8.51
CA ASP A 359 12.97 13.35 8.86
C ASP A 359 12.10 13.96 9.97
N PHE A 360 10.80 13.69 9.91
CA PHE A 360 9.80 14.28 10.80
C PHE A 360 8.54 13.41 10.88
N LYS A 361 7.70 13.69 11.88
CA LYS A 361 6.44 12.98 12.06
C LYS A 361 5.36 13.51 11.12
N ALA A 362 5.32 12.97 9.90
CA ALA A 362 4.28 13.27 8.92
C ALA A 362 2.87 12.83 9.36
N THR A 363 1.85 13.53 8.84
CA THR A 363 0.44 13.14 8.96
C THR A 363 0.11 11.98 8.01
N GLU A 364 -0.75 11.06 8.48
CA GLU A 364 -1.23 9.92 7.69
C GLU A 364 -2.38 10.25 6.72
N PHE A 365 -2.91 11.48 6.78
CA PHE A 365 -4.10 11.94 6.05
C PHE A 365 -3.76 13.16 5.17
N PRO A 366 -4.43 13.34 4.01
CA PRO A 366 -4.26 14.52 3.18
C PRO A 366 -4.92 15.75 3.84
N ARG A 367 -4.71 16.94 3.28
CA ARG A 367 -5.38 18.18 3.71
C ARG A 367 -6.90 18.01 3.69
N ASP A 368 -7.40 17.52 2.56
CA ASP A 368 -8.82 17.27 2.33
C ASP A 368 -9.11 15.78 2.40
N ILE A 369 -9.64 15.35 3.56
CA ILE A 369 -9.99 13.94 3.80
C ILE A 369 -11.18 13.53 2.92
N ILE A 370 -11.04 12.40 2.22
CA ILE A 370 -12.11 11.79 1.45
C ILE A 370 -12.72 10.66 2.30
N PRO A 371 -13.94 10.86 2.87
CA PRO A 371 -14.57 9.85 3.72
C PRO A 371 -15.08 8.67 2.89
N SER A 372 -15.06 7.48 3.49
CA SER A 372 -15.64 6.27 2.92
C SER A 372 -16.05 5.33 4.04
N LYS A 373 -17.22 4.69 3.93
CA LYS A 373 -17.70 3.73 4.93
C LYS A 373 -17.67 2.33 4.35
N LEU A 374 -17.31 1.36 5.19
CA LEU A 374 -17.26 -0.04 4.79
C LEU A 374 -18.62 -0.52 4.26
N ILE A 375 -19.73 -0.08 4.84
CA ILE A 375 -21.08 -0.48 4.41
C ILE A 375 -21.37 -0.13 2.93
N ASP A 376 -20.71 0.88 2.37
CA ASP A 376 -20.95 1.35 1.01
C ASP A 376 -20.45 0.35 -0.04
N VAL A 377 -19.47 -0.47 0.33
CA VAL A 377 -18.89 -1.53 -0.53
C VAL A 377 -19.43 -2.92 -0.21
N ILE A 378 -20.28 -3.08 0.82
CA ILE A 378 -20.90 -4.36 1.18
C ILE A 378 -22.06 -4.70 0.23
N GLU A 379 -22.10 -5.96 -0.22
CA GLU A 379 -23.16 -6.49 -1.05
C GLU A 379 -24.51 -6.49 -0.33
N LYS A 380 -25.53 -5.96 -1.02
CA LYS A 380 -26.87 -5.68 -0.45
C LYS A 380 -27.90 -6.78 -0.69
N SER A 381 -27.59 -7.81 -1.46
CA SER A 381 -28.49 -8.95 -1.76
C SER A 381 -27.76 -10.06 -2.51
N ASN A 382 -28.27 -11.30 -2.41
CA ASN A 382 -27.85 -12.46 -3.22
C ASN A 382 -26.37 -12.86 -3.07
N VAL A 383 -25.85 -12.87 -1.84
CA VAL A 383 -24.49 -13.36 -1.54
C VAL A 383 -24.48 -14.89 -1.51
N ASP A 384 -23.52 -15.51 -2.18
CA ASP A 384 -23.35 -16.97 -2.22
C ASP A 384 -23.09 -17.55 -0.81
N GLN A 385 -23.74 -18.69 -0.51
CA GLN A 385 -23.60 -19.42 0.75
C GLN A 385 -22.15 -19.83 1.06
N LYS A 386 -21.29 -20.00 0.06
CA LYS A 386 -19.86 -20.35 0.25
C LYS A 386 -19.07 -19.33 1.08
N TYR A 387 -19.54 -18.09 1.18
CA TYR A 387 -18.88 -17.04 1.96
C TYR A 387 -19.25 -17.07 3.45
N PHE A 388 -20.40 -17.68 3.79
CA PHE A 388 -20.86 -17.82 5.16
C PHE A 388 -20.03 -18.87 5.91
N ILE A 389 -19.74 -18.61 7.17
CA ILE A 389 -18.93 -19.51 8.00
C ILE A 389 -19.84 -20.53 8.70
N SER A 390 -19.29 -21.71 9.03
CA SER A 390 -20.04 -22.72 9.79
C SER A 390 -20.10 -22.40 11.29
N ALA A 391 -21.03 -23.02 12.01
CA ALA A 391 -21.09 -22.96 13.47
C ALA A 391 -19.76 -23.43 14.13
N ASN A 392 -19.13 -24.46 13.58
CA ASN A 392 -17.81 -24.93 14.04
C ASN A 392 -16.71 -23.87 13.87
N ALA A 393 -16.75 -23.12 12.75
CA ALA A 393 -15.82 -22.01 12.55
C ALA A 393 -16.09 -20.89 13.55
N ALA A 394 -17.36 -20.58 13.82
CA ALA A 394 -17.76 -19.56 14.78
C ALA A 394 -17.25 -19.86 16.21
N GLU A 395 -17.45 -21.08 16.68
CA GLU A 395 -16.93 -21.56 17.97
C GLU A 395 -15.39 -21.46 18.02
N GLY A 396 -14.73 -21.88 16.93
CA GLY A 396 -13.29 -21.77 16.80
C GLY A 396 -12.78 -20.33 16.93
N ILE A 397 -13.47 -19.37 16.32
CA ILE A 397 -13.15 -17.94 16.42
C ILE A 397 -13.30 -17.45 17.87
N LEU A 398 -14.45 -17.72 18.50
CA LEU A 398 -14.72 -17.32 19.88
C LEU A 398 -13.67 -17.86 20.85
N ARG A 399 -13.32 -19.14 20.70
CA ARG A 399 -12.27 -19.80 21.50
C ARG A 399 -10.92 -19.10 21.35
N ARG A 400 -10.51 -18.79 20.12
CA ARG A 400 -9.23 -18.10 19.84
C ARG A 400 -9.22 -16.69 20.44
N VAL A 401 -10.28 -15.92 20.25
CA VAL A 401 -10.43 -14.56 20.79
C VAL A 401 -10.31 -14.57 22.33
N LYS A 402 -11.02 -15.49 23.00
CA LYS A 402 -10.95 -15.65 24.45
C LYS A 402 -9.55 -16.03 24.92
N SER A 403 -8.89 -16.97 24.24
CA SER A 403 -7.54 -17.42 24.60
C SER A 403 -6.48 -16.31 24.53
N GLN A 404 -6.72 -15.28 23.74
CA GLN A 404 -5.80 -14.16 23.54
C GLN A 404 -6.22 -12.87 24.25
N ASN A 405 -7.26 -12.92 25.08
CA ASN A 405 -7.80 -11.77 25.80
C ASN A 405 -8.12 -10.57 24.87
N ARG A 406 -8.77 -10.86 23.73
CA ARG A 406 -9.20 -9.86 22.74
C ARG A 406 -10.72 -9.68 22.79
N SER A 407 -11.19 -8.55 22.29
CA SER A 407 -12.62 -8.30 22.03
C SER A 407 -12.89 -8.25 20.53
N LEU A 408 -14.10 -8.64 20.15
CA LEU A 408 -14.61 -8.52 18.78
C LEU A 408 -15.53 -7.30 18.65
N PHE A 409 -15.75 -6.88 17.42
CA PHE A 409 -16.85 -5.98 17.06
C PHE A 409 -18.18 -6.55 17.58
N GLY A 410 -19.02 -5.72 18.22
CA GLY A 410 -20.21 -6.16 18.97
C GLY A 410 -21.14 -7.08 18.17
N PRO A 411 -21.68 -6.63 17.02
CA PRO A 411 -22.54 -7.47 16.17
C PRO A 411 -21.88 -8.77 15.70
N LEU A 412 -20.56 -8.79 15.50
CA LEU A 412 -19.84 -10.01 15.15
C LEU A 412 -19.82 -10.99 16.33
N ASN A 413 -19.51 -10.51 17.53
CA ASN A 413 -19.53 -11.35 18.73
C ASN A 413 -20.91 -11.96 18.98
N GLU A 414 -21.96 -11.14 18.89
CA GLU A 414 -23.35 -11.58 19.08
C GLU A 414 -23.74 -12.67 18.07
N ALA A 415 -23.49 -12.43 16.77
CA ALA A 415 -23.80 -13.39 15.72
C ALA A 415 -23.04 -14.71 15.90
N LEU A 416 -21.74 -14.66 16.22
CA LEU A 416 -20.93 -15.86 16.46
C LEU A 416 -21.45 -16.67 17.65
N VAL A 417 -21.88 -16.01 18.74
CA VAL A 417 -22.45 -16.67 19.91
C VAL A 417 -23.77 -17.35 19.57
N THR A 418 -24.64 -16.68 18.81
CA THR A 418 -25.91 -17.27 18.33
C THR A 418 -25.64 -18.50 17.47
N MET A 419 -24.72 -18.40 16.50
CA MET A 419 -24.34 -19.52 15.63
C MET A 419 -23.76 -20.71 16.41
N ALA A 420 -22.95 -20.46 17.44
CA ALA A 420 -22.35 -21.51 18.26
C ALA A 420 -23.40 -22.22 19.13
N LYS A 421 -24.37 -21.47 19.69
CA LYS A 421 -25.45 -22.03 20.53
C LYS A 421 -26.47 -22.86 19.76
N GLY A 422 -26.76 -22.51 18.50
CA GLY A 422 -27.69 -23.27 17.65
C GLY A 422 -27.30 -24.74 17.43
N ARG A 423 -26.04 -25.10 17.73
CA ARG A 423 -25.53 -26.47 17.71
C ARG A 423 -25.86 -27.28 18.97
N GLU A 424 -26.10 -26.64 20.12
CA GLU A 424 -26.49 -27.36 21.34
C GLU A 424 -27.97 -27.83 21.28
N ALA A 425 -28.75 -27.32 20.32
CA ALA A 425 -30.16 -27.60 20.13
C ALA A 425 -30.49 -28.53 18.93
N ALA A 426 -29.47 -28.96 18.16
CA ALA A 426 -29.58 -29.84 16.99
C ALA A 426 -28.67 -31.05 17.16
#